data_AF-A0A085V9L6-F1
#
_entry.id   AF-A0A085V9L6-F1
#
_cell.length_a   1.000
_cell.length_b   1.000
_cell.length_c   1.000
_cell.angle_alpha   90.00
_cell.angle_beta   90.00
_cell.angle_gamma   90.00
#
_symmetry.space_group_name_H-M   'P 1'
#
loop_
_entity.id
_entity.type
_entity.pdbx_description
1 polymer ?
#
loop_
_entity_poly.entity_id
_entity_poly.type
_entity_poly.pdbx_seq_one_letter_code
_entity_poly.pdbx_strand_id
1 'polypeptide(L)'
;MDTDKVFERCVALSASRVLNERQIGWSGRWTLMGDFVVCSQCLLAQPIDMAYQPFSHLPGCVAIQYGLYPWHELQQVLGQLPPQNPEHRY
;
A
#
# COMPACT_ATOMS: atom_id res chain seq x y z
N MET A 1 -9.06 -20.01 3.61
CA MET A 1 -7.74 -19.40 3.31
C MET A 1 -7.42 -18.51 4.50
N ASP A 2 -6.25 -18.66 5.09
CA ASP A 2 -5.86 -17.97 6.31
C ASP A 2 -5.44 -16.53 5.98
N THR A 3 -6.24 -15.55 6.40
CA THR A 3 -6.06 -14.13 6.04
C THR A 3 -4.71 -13.59 6.51
N ASP A 4 -4.21 -14.12 7.63
CA ASP A 4 -2.92 -13.73 8.20
C ASP A 4 -1.75 -14.18 7.31
N LYS A 5 -1.83 -15.40 6.75
CA LYS A 5 -0.82 -15.90 5.81
C LYS A 5 -0.78 -15.13 4.49
N VAL A 6 -1.94 -14.65 4.04
CA VAL A 6 -2.01 -13.79 2.84
C VAL A 6 -1.36 -12.44 3.13
N PHE A 7 -1.66 -11.86 4.29
CA PHE A 7 -1.06 -10.61 4.73
C PHE A 7 0.45 -10.70 4.86
N GLU A 8 0.98 -11.72 5.55
CA GLU A 8 2.43 -11.97 5.69
C GLU A 8 3.14 -12.10 4.33
N ARG A 9 2.51 -12.80 3.37
CA ARG A 9 3.05 -12.88 2.02
C ARG A 9 3.13 -11.51 1.34
N CYS A 10 2.10 -10.68 1.47
CA CYS A 10 2.10 -9.33 0.90
C CYS A 10 3.11 -8.40 1.59
N VAL A 11 3.31 -8.54 2.91
CA VAL A 11 4.42 -7.89 3.61
C VAL A 11 5.75 -8.27 2.96
N ALA A 12 6.03 -9.56 2.77
CA ALA A 12 7.28 -10.03 2.17
C ALA A 12 7.48 -9.49 0.73
N LEU A 13 6.43 -9.49 -0.08
CA LEU A 13 6.48 -8.99 -1.46
C LEU A 13 6.72 -7.48 -1.57
N SER A 14 6.43 -6.71 -0.51
CA SER A 14 6.68 -5.26 -0.49
C SER A 14 8.17 -4.91 -0.61
N ALA A 15 9.05 -5.84 -0.21
CA ALA A 15 10.50 -5.72 -0.32
C ALA A 15 11.08 -6.26 -1.64
N SER A 16 10.24 -6.77 -2.55
CA SER A 16 10.71 -7.29 -3.84
C SER A 16 11.37 -6.21 -4.68
N ARG A 17 12.25 -6.63 -5.61
CA ARG A 17 12.78 -5.75 -6.67
C ARG A 17 11.90 -5.76 -7.93
N VAL A 18 10.97 -6.70 -8.04
CA VAL A 18 10.07 -6.83 -9.20
C VAL A 18 8.83 -5.97 -8.97
N LEU A 19 8.51 -5.07 -9.90
CA LEU A 19 7.47 -4.06 -9.70
C LEU A 19 6.07 -4.65 -9.47
N ASN A 20 5.69 -5.70 -10.19
CA ASN A 20 4.40 -6.37 -10.00
C ASN A 20 4.28 -6.97 -8.59
N GLU A 21 5.35 -7.57 -8.07
CA GLU A 21 5.39 -8.13 -6.71
C GLU A 21 5.30 -7.02 -5.66
N ARG A 22 6.02 -5.92 -5.84
CA ARG A 22 5.89 -4.76 -4.94
C ARG A 22 4.48 -4.18 -4.95
N GLN A 23 3.86 -4.11 -6.12
CA GLN A 23 2.47 -3.67 -6.25
C GLN A 23 1.52 -4.62 -5.51
N ILE A 24 1.67 -5.94 -5.66
CA ILE A 24 0.91 -6.95 -4.90
C ILE A 24 1.14 -6.78 -3.39
N GLY A 25 2.38 -6.52 -2.99
CA GLY A 25 2.75 -6.31 -1.59
C GLY A 25 2.08 -5.08 -0.98
N TRP A 26 2.01 -3.99 -1.75
CA TRP A 26 1.26 -2.80 -1.34
C TRP A 26 -0.25 -3.07 -1.30
N SER A 27 -0.84 -3.62 -2.37
CA SER A 27 -2.29 -3.82 -2.47
C SER A 27 -2.87 -4.88 -1.53
N GLY A 28 -2.04 -5.76 -0.99
CA GLY A 28 -2.46 -6.73 0.03
C GLY A 28 -2.43 -6.19 1.47
N ARG A 29 -1.70 -5.09 1.70
CA ARG A 29 -1.67 -4.38 3.00
C ARG A 29 -2.66 -3.21 3.01
N TRP A 30 -2.87 -2.61 1.84
CA TRP A 30 -3.57 -1.36 1.66
C TRP A 30 -4.56 -1.44 0.50
N THR A 31 -5.75 -0.87 0.68
CA THR A 31 -6.74 -0.69 -0.38
C THR A 31 -6.90 0.80 -0.66
N LEU A 32 -6.77 1.23 -1.91
CA LEU A 32 -7.14 2.59 -2.31
C LEU A 32 -8.64 2.66 -2.58
N MET A 33 -9.34 3.57 -1.91
CA MET A 33 -10.79 3.78 -2.04
C MET A 33 -11.08 5.28 -2.10
N GLY A 34 -11.35 5.79 -3.30
CA GLY A 34 -11.47 7.24 -3.49
C GLY A 34 -10.18 7.95 -3.11
N ASP A 35 -10.29 8.93 -2.22
CA ASP A 35 -9.18 9.69 -1.64
C ASP A 35 -8.63 9.07 -0.33
N PHE A 36 -9.02 7.84 0.00
CA PHE A 36 -8.56 7.14 1.20
C PHE A 36 -7.66 5.95 0.87
N VAL A 37 -6.68 5.69 1.72
CA VAL A 37 -6.07 4.36 1.87
C VAL A 37 -6.66 3.68 3.10
N VAL A 38 -7.08 2.44 2.92
CA VAL A 38 -7.67 1.58 3.95
C VAL A 38 -6.71 0.46 4.31
N CYS A 39 -6.48 0.22 5.59
CA CYS A 39 -5.73 -0.95 6.05
C CYS A 39 -6.53 -2.23 5.81
N SER A 40 -5.98 -3.21 5.11
CA SER A 40 -6.68 -4.47 4.82
C SER A 40 -6.89 -5.37 6.05
N GLN A 41 -6.24 -5.07 7.18
CA GLN A 41 -6.35 -5.83 8.42
C GLN A 41 -7.34 -5.22 9.42
N CYS A 42 -7.25 -3.91 9.67
CA CYS A 42 -8.11 -3.25 10.66
C CYS A 42 -9.17 -2.31 10.07
N LEU A 43 -9.22 -2.17 8.74
CA LEU A 43 -10.21 -1.40 7.99
C LEU A 43 -10.31 0.10 8.31
N LEU A 44 -9.37 0.65 9.11
CA LEU A 44 -9.26 2.09 9.24
C LEU A 44 -8.83 2.71 7.91
N ALA A 45 -9.25 3.95 7.71
CA ALA A 45 -8.98 4.73 6.52
C ALA A 45 -8.15 5.97 6.89
N GLN A 46 -7.22 6.35 6.02
CA GLN A 46 -6.51 7.62 6.09
C GLN A 46 -6.74 8.37 4.77
N PRO A 47 -7.27 9.60 4.81
CA PRO A 47 -7.40 10.44 3.62
C PRO A 47 -6.04 10.91 3.09
N ILE A 48 -5.98 11.27 1.81
CA ILE A 48 -4.73 11.66 1.12
C ILE A 48 -4.14 12.97 1.64
N ASP A 49 -4.96 13.88 2.14
CA ASP A 49 -4.49 15.13 2.75
C ASP A 49 -3.70 14.90 4.05
N MET A 50 -3.79 13.71 4.65
CA MET A 50 -2.99 13.27 5.79
C MET A 50 -1.78 12.40 5.40
N ALA A 51 -1.41 12.34 4.11
CA ALA A 51 -0.31 11.49 3.63
C ALA A 51 1.05 11.71 4.33
N TYR A 52 1.27 12.92 4.88
CA TYR A 52 2.48 13.26 5.64
C TYR A 52 2.50 12.69 7.06
N GLN A 53 1.37 12.18 7.55
CA GLN A 53 1.24 11.62 8.90
C GLN A 53 1.37 10.10 8.88
N PRO A 54 1.91 9.49 9.96
CA PRO A 54 1.80 8.05 10.15
C PRO A 54 0.33 7.61 10.13
N PHE A 55 0.04 6.50 9.46
CA PHE A 55 -1.24 5.83 9.48
C PHE A 55 -1.54 5.34 10.91
N SER A 56 -2.73 5.66 11.41
CA SER A 56 -3.16 5.29 12.75
C SER A 56 -4.01 4.02 12.69
N HIS A 57 -3.45 2.89 13.11
CA HIS A 57 -4.15 1.60 13.18
C HIS A 57 -5.04 1.49 14.43
N LEU A 58 -6.00 0.55 14.40
CA LEU A 58 -6.69 0.13 15.63
C LEU A 58 -5.70 -0.58 16.57
N PRO A 59 -5.90 -0.48 17.90
CA PRO A 59 -5.13 -1.25 18.87
C PRO A 59 -5.19 -2.76 18.56
N GLY A 60 -4.03 -3.42 18.56
CA GLY A 60 -3.92 -4.86 18.29
C GLY A 60 -3.87 -5.24 16.80
N CYS A 61 -3.91 -4.27 15.88
CA CYS A 61 -3.73 -4.57 14.46
C CYS A 61 -2.32 -5.08 14.15
N VAL A 62 -2.22 -6.26 13.54
CA VAL A 62 -0.93 -6.87 13.15
C VAL A 62 -0.15 -6.02 12.16
N ALA A 63 -0.84 -5.19 11.36
CA ALA A 63 -0.20 -4.36 10.34
C ALA A 63 0.67 -3.22 10.90
N ILE A 64 0.51 -2.87 12.18
CA ILE A 64 1.28 -1.79 12.82
C ILE A 64 2.80 -2.01 12.75
N GLN A 65 3.24 -3.28 12.63
CA GLN A 65 4.65 -3.65 12.55
C GLN A 65 5.24 -3.53 11.14
N TYR A 66 4.39 -3.32 10.13
CA TYR A 66 4.73 -3.54 8.73
C TYR A 66 4.53 -2.31 7.84
N GLY A 67 4.59 -1.11 8.40
CA GLY A 67 4.55 0.15 7.64
C GLY A 67 3.55 1.14 8.22
N LEU A 68 3.92 2.42 8.22
CA LEU A 68 3.11 3.51 8.75
C LEU A 68 2.82 4.60 7.71
N TYR A 69 3.32 4.49 6.48
CA TYR A 69 3.20 5.55 5.48
C TYR A 69 2.71 5.01 4.14
N PRO A 70 1.45 4.52 4.07
CA PRO A 70 0.93 3.86 2.88
C PRO A 70 1.00 4.72 1.62
N TRP A 71 0.78 6.03 1.75
CA TRP A 71 0.83 6.97 0.63
C TRP A 71 2.26 7.16 0.08
N HIS A 72 3.26 7.26 0.95
CA HIS A 72 4.66 7.32 0.52
C HIS A 72 5.09 6.00 -0.12
N GLU A 73 4.66 4.86 0.43
CA GLU A 73 4.89 3.56 -0.17
C GLU A 73 4.25 3.47 -1.56
N LEU A 74 3.01 3.96 -1.73
CA LEU A 74 2.34 4.00 -3.02
C LEU A 74 3.08 4.88 -4.02
N GLN A 75 3.50 6.08 -3.60
CA GLN A 75 4.30 6.99 -4.42
C GLN A 75 5.59 6.31 -4.91
N GLN A 76 6.28 5.58 -4.05
CA GLN A 76 7.49 4.84 -4.43
C GLN A 76 7.19 3.74 -5.45
N VAL A 77 6.10 2.98 -5.27
CA VAL A 77 5.68 1.94 -6.22
C VAL A 77 5.33 2.55 -7.58
N LEU A 78 4.48 3.58 -7.61
CA LEU A 78 4.04 4.23 -8.84
C LEU A 78 5.16 5.02 -9.53
N GLY A 79 6.11 5.57 -8.79
CA GLY A 79 7.28 6.28 -9.33
C GLY A 79 8.24 5.40 -10.13
N GLN A 80 8.10 4.08 -10.06
CA GLN A 80 8.87 3.13 -10.89
C GLN A 80 8.19 2.82 -12.22
N LEU A 81 6.97 3.31 -12.45
CA LEU A 81 6.33 3.17 -13.76
C LEU A 81 7.15 3.93 -14.81
N PRO A 82 7.27 3.37 -16.03
CA PRO A 82 7.90 4.10 -17.12
C PRO A 82 7.12 5.40 -17.40
N PRO A 83 7.79 6.44 -17.91
CA PRO A 83 7.12 7.65 -18.33
C PRO A 83 6.03 7.34 -19.36
N GLN A 84 4.94 8.11 -19.34
CA GLN A 84 3.91 7.98 -20.36
C GLN A 84 4.50 8.17 -21.75
N ASN A 85 4.14 7.30 -22.69
CA ASN A 85 4.49 7.49 -24.09
C ASN A 85 3.85 8.81 -24.57
N PRO A 86 4.64 9.80 -25.04
CA PRO A 86 4.12 11.06 -25.55
C PRO A 86 3.10 10.89 -26.68
N GLU A 87 3.22 9.82 -27.46
CA GLU A 87 2.33 9.52 -28.59
C GLU A 87 0.92 9.06 -28.17
N HIS A 88 0.74 8.70 -26.89
CA HIS A 88 -0.55 8.30 -26.32
C HIS A 88 -1.09 9.33 -25.30
N ARG A 89 -0.55 10.56 -25.29
CA ARG A 89 -1.17 11.67 -24.54
C ARG A 89 -2.41 12.13 -25.30
N TYR A 90 -3.57 11.86 -24.71
CA TYR A 90 -4.85 12.42 -25.15
C TYR A 90 -4.90 13.93 -24.89
#